data_AF-A0A6A4VPA6-F1
#
_entry.id   AF-A0A6A4VPA6-F1
#
_cell.length_a   1.000
_cell.length_b   1.000
_cell.length_c   1.000
_cell.angle_alpha   90.00
_cell.angle_beta   90.00
_cell.angle_gamma   90.00
#
_symmetry.space_group_name_H-M   'P 1'
#
loop_
_entity.id
_entity.type
_entity.pdbx_description
1 polymer ?
#
loop_
_entity_poly.entity_id
_entity_poly.type
_entity_poly.pdbx_seq_one_letter_code
_entity_poly.pdbx_strand_id
1 'polypeptide(L)'
;MTVHTRDTEPLVVHNIAIQHTKSYVYLGSPISNASIHKQVSEQMELKQCQVRKFRSFLRKNNEAPFTVKKAVWDSALNASILYSCETWMTDSLKPVDQMYQHTLKDLVGVRYQTPSDLIYVETGIPPLSARVGQMQRNFLMKLQASTHFEGSPVQKAIELARVHACPMGQYIEKLLGSPHLSSPVAALSEVKARIRGHSDVAALATGEAQPAPERAR
;
A
#
# COMPACT_ATOMS: atom_id res chain seq x y z
N MET A 1 -13.53 26.84 16.22
CA MET A 1 -12.11 26.96 16.60
C MET A 1 -11.34 27.34 15.34
N THR A 2 -10.92 28.59 15.23
CA THR A 2 -10.25 29.13 14.03
C THR A 2 -8.76 28.81 14.16
N VAL A 3 -8.28 27.77 13.46
CA VAL A 3 -6.85 27.44 13.47
C VAL A 3 -6.13 28.44 12.57
N HIS A 4 -5.37 29.36 13.17
CA HIS A 4 -4.53 30.29 12.42
C HIS A 4 -3.34 29.53 11.82
N THR A 5 -3.43 29.17 10.54
CA THR A 5 -2.40 28.43 9.78
C THR A 5 -1.07 29.17 9.59
N ARG A 6 -0.92 30.37 10.15
CA ARG A 6 0.30 31.22 10.05
C ARG A 6 1.00 31.43 11.39
N ASP A 7 0.47 30.87 12.46
CA ASP A 7 1.16 30.95 13.75
C ASP A 7 2.44 30.10 13.68
N THR A 8 3.57 30.77 13.88
CA THR A 8 4.91 30.17 13.88
C THR A 8 5.65 30.51 15.16
N GLU A 9 4.95 31.13 16.12
CA GLU A 9 5.56 31.50 17.39
C GLU A 9 5.89 30.25 18.20
N PRO A 10 7.04 30.22 18.90
CA PRO A 10 7.39 29.07 19.72
C PRO A 10 6.40 28.87 20.87
N LEU A 11 5.95 27.63 21.06
CA LEU A 11 5.13 27.26 22.21
C LEU A 11 6.06 26.99 23.40
N VAL A 12 5.94 27.78 24.48
CA VAL A 12 6.75 27.59 25.69
C VAL A 12 5.98 26.74 26.70
N VAL A 13 6.50 25.56 27.01
CA VAL A 13 5.92 24.62 27.99
C VAL A 13 6.97 24.27 29.02
N HIS A 14 6.75 24.64 30.29
CA HIS A 14 7.66 24.34 31.41
C HIS A 14 9.16 24.66 31.12
N ASN A 15 9.44 25.85 30.59
CA ASN A 15 10.76 26.33 30.13
C ASN A 15 11.35 25.64 28.89
N ILE A 16 10.58 24.83 28.17
CA ILE A 16 10.97 24.25 26.88
C ILE A 16 10.28 25.05 25.77
N ALA A 17 11.06 25.67 24.89
CA ALA A 17 10.57 26.36 23.70
C ALA A 17 10.44 25.37 22.54
N ILE A 18 9.20 25.01 22.18
CA ILE A 18 8.89 24.14 21.05
C ILE A 18 8.79 25.03 19.80
N GLN A 19 9.80 24.94 18.93
CA GLN A 19 9.86 25.74 17.70
C GLN A 19 9.01 25.13 16.57
N HIS A 20 8.37 26.00 15.80
CA HIS A 20 7.69 25.59 14.57
C HIS A 20 8.71 25.02 13.56
N THR A 21 8.45 23.79 13.09
CA THR A 21 9.30 23.09 12.13
C THR A 21 8.48 22.62 10.94
N LYS A 22 9.00 22.77 9.71
CA LYS A 22 8.30 22.39 8.48
C LYS A 22 8.20 20.87 8.27
N SER A 23 9.20 20.13 8.75
CA SER A 23 9.28 18.67 8.66
C SER A 23 10.08 18.13 9.84
N TYR A 24 9.59 17.06 10.46
CA TYR A 24 10.20 16.41 11.61
C TYR A 24 10.35 14.92 11.34
N VAL A 25 11.47 14.32 11.72
CA VAL A 25 11.68 12.87 11.55
C VAL A 25 11.32 12.16 12.86
N TYR A 26 10.24 11.39 12.82
CA TYR A 26 9.80 10.57 13.95
C TYR A 26 10.06 9.10 13.64
N LEU A 27 10.88 8.44 14.46
CA LEU A 27 11.25 7.03 14.28
C LEU A 27 11.76 6.68 12.86
N GLY A 28 12.41 7.63 12.18
CA GLY A 28 12.92 7.46 10.82
C GLY A 28 11.89 7.69 9.71
N SER A 29 10.64 8.07 10.05
CA SER A 29 9.62 8.53 9.11
C SER A 29 9.55 10.06 9.11
N PRO A 30 9.72 10.74 7.96
CA PRO A 30 9.46 12.17 7.85
C PRO A 30 7.96 12.43 8.02
N ILE A 31 7.64 13.39 8.88
CA ILE A 31 6.29 13.89 9.16
C ILE A 31 6.29 15.38 8.87
N SER A 32 5.29 15.84 8.13
CA SER A 32 5.11 17.27 7.83
C SER A 32 3.63 17.64 7.78
N ASN A 33 3.35 18.93 7.60
CA ASN A 33 1.98 19.42 7.36
C ASN A 33 1.53 19.25 5.89
N ALA A 34 2.30 18.54 5.07
CA ALA A 34 1.92 18.22 3.70
C ALA A 34 0.78 17.18 3.65
N SER A 35 0.14 17.04 2.50
CA SER A 35 -0.83 15.96 2.29
C SER A 35 -0.18 14.58 2.51
N ILE A 36 -0.95 13.61 3.01
CA ILE A 36 -0.46 12.23 3.21
C ILE A 36 0.13 11.66 1.93
N HIS A 37 -0.49 11.92 0.77
CA HIS A 37 0.05 11.50 -0.53
C HIS A 37 1.48 12.01 -0.75
N LYS A 38 1.76 13.28 -0.44
CA LYS A 38 3.10 13.85 -0.57
C LYS A 38 4.07 13.24 0.44
N GLN A 39 3.66 13.08 1.70
CA GLN A 39 4.50 12.43 2.73
C GLN A 39 4.85 10.99 2.36
N VAL A 40 3.90 10.22 1.86
CA VAL A 40 4.13 8.85 1.38
C VAL A 40 5.07 8.83 0.16
N SER A 41 4.94 9.78 -0.76
CA SER A 41 5.86 9.94 -1.89
C SER A 41 7.29 10.24 -1.43
N GLU A 42 7.46 11.19 -0.50
CA GLU A 42 8.75 11.53 0.11
C GLU A 42 9.37 10.32 0.83
N GLN A 43 8.55 9.52 1.53
CA GLN A 43 9.00 8.26 2.13
C GLN A 43 9.50 7.28 1.07
N MET A 44 8.78 7.12 -0.05
CA MET A 44 9.19 6.24 -1.14
C MET A 44 10.52 6.66 -1.76
N GLU A 45 10.76 7.97 -1.94
CA GLU A 45 12.05 8.48 -2.42
C GLU A 45 13.20 8.06 -1.50
N LEU A 46 13.02 8.13 -0.18
CA LEU A 46 14.02 7.66 0.79
C LEU A 46 14.25 6.14 0.69
N LYS A 47 13.24 5.35 0.31
CA LYS A 47 13.35 3.88 0.18
C LYS A 47 13.97 3.41 -1.14
N GLN A 48 14.26 4.32 -2.07
CA GLN A 48 14.95 3.98 -3.34
C GLN A 48 16.32 3.33 -3.12
N CYS A 49 17.00 3.69 -2.03
CA CYS A 49 18.24 3.05 -1.59
C CYS A 49 18.08 1.53 -1.44
N GLN A 50 17.01 1.10 -0.77
CA GLN A 50 16.71 -0.30 -0.49
C GLN A 50 16.33 -1.04 -1.78
N VAL A 51 15.58 -0.39 -2.68
CA VAL A 51 15.29 -0.92 -4.01
C VAL A 51 16.57 -1.20 -4.80
N ARG A 52 17.52 -0.25 -4.80
CA ARG A 52 18.83 -0.43 -5.47
C ARG A 52 19.64 -1.57 -4.85
N LYS A 53 19.66 -1.67 -3.52
CA LYS A 53 20.31 -2.78 -2.80
C LYS A 53 19.71 -4.13 -3.19
N PHE A 54 18.38 -4.22 -3.24
CA PHE A 54 17.69 -5.43 -3.65
C PHE A 54 18.00 -5.83 -5.10
N ARG A 55 17.97 -4.87 -6.04
CA ARG A 55 18.37 -5.13 -7.44
C ARG A 55 19.82 -5.59 -7.55
N SER A 56 20.72 -5.00 -6.78
CA SER A 56 22.11 -5.47 -6.72
C SER A 56 22.20 -6.88 -6.14
N PHE A 57 21.38 -7.22 -5.15
CA PHE A 57 21.31 -8.57 -4.59
C PHE A 57 20.84 -9.57 -5.65
N LEU A 58 19.76 -9.27 -6.38
CA LEU A 58 19.26 -10.15 -7.45
C LEU A 58 20.31 -10.39 -8.54
N ARG A 59 21.04 -9.35 -8.95
CA ARG A 59 22.10 -9.47 -9.97
C ARG A 59 23.27 -10.32 -9.50
N LYS A 60 23.71 -10.14 -8.25
CA LYS A 60 24.83 -10.91 -7.67
C LYS A 60 24.45 -12.35 -7.37
N ASN A 61 23.18 -12.60 -7.08
CA ASN A 61 22.66 -13.91 -6.66
C ASN A 61 21.63 -14.41 -7.67
N ASN A 62 21.97 -14.35 -8.97
CA ASN A 62 21.03 -14.72 -10.04
C ASN A 62 20.60 -16.18 -9.94
N GLU A 63 21.49 -17.07 -9.52
CA GLU A 63 21.22 -18.51 -9.39
C GLU A 63 20.51 -18.88 -8.08
N ALA A 64 20.28 -17.91 -7.18
CA ALA A 64 19.59 -18.20 -5.93
C ALA A 64 18.13 -18.64 -6.21
N PRO A 65 17.63 -19.68 -5.49
CA PRO A 65 16.25 -20.11 -5.60
C PRO A 65 15.25 -18.97 -5.34
N PHE A 66 14.09 -19.02 -6.00
CA PHE A 66 13.03 -18.01 -5.84
C PHE A 66 12.63 -17.81 -4.37
N THR A 67 12.57 -18.90 -3.59
CA THR A 67 12.24 -18.87 -2.16
C THR A 67 13.19 -17.97 -1.36
N VAL A 68 14.50 -18.05 -1.66
CA VAL A 68 15.52 -17.20 -1.03
C VAL A 68 15.36 -15.75 -1.46
N LYS A 69 15.18 -15.49 -2.76
CA LYS A 69 14.97 -14.13 -3.27
C LYS A 69 13.70 -13.49 -2.69
N LYS A 70 12.62 -14.26 -2.58
CA LYS A 70 11.35 -13.84 -1.96
C LYS A 70 11.50 -13.55 -0.48
N ALA A 71 12.28 -14.34 0.26
CA ALA A 71 12.55 -14.10 1.67
C ALA A 71 13.29 -12.76 1.88
N VAL A 72 14.29 -12.46 1.05
CA VAL A 72 14.99 -11.16 1.07
C VAL A 72 14.07 -10.02 0.67
N TRP A 73 13.26 -10.20 -0.37
CA TRP A 73 12.27 -9.22 -0.78
C TRP A 73 11.29 -8.89 0.34
N ASP A 74 10.69 -9.90 0.99
CA ASP A 74 9.68 -9.68 2.03
C ASP A 74 10.28 -9.11 3.33
N SER A 75 11.41 -9.67 3.77
CA SER A 75 12.00 -9.32 5.08
C SER A 75 12.77 -8.01 5.07
N ALA A 76 13.47 -7.69 3.98
CA ALA A 76 14.32 -6.50 3.93
C ALA A 76 13.66 -5.36 3.16
N LEU A 77 13.22 -5.62 1.93
CA LEU A 77 12.72 -4.57 1.06
C LEU A 77 11.28 -4.18 1.42
N ASN A 78 10.37 -5.15 1.44
CA ASN A 78 8.96 -4.91 1.66
C ASN A 78 8.71 -4.36 3.08
N ALA A 79 9.40 -4.89 4.09
CA ALA A 79 9.40 -4.31 5.44
C ALA A 79 9.87 -2.84 5.47
N SER A 80 10.86 -2.48 4.64
CA SER A 80 11.34 -1.09 4.54
C SER A 80 10.36 -0.16 3.82
N ILE A 81 9.70 -0.65 2.76
CA ILE A 81 8.71 0.09 1.98
C ILE A 81 7.43 0.31 2.80
N LEU A 82 6.98 -0.72 3.51
CA LEU A 82 5.75 -0.70 4.30
C LEU A 82 5.94 -0.15 5.70
N TYR A 83 7.13 0.37 6.02
CA TYR A 83 7.38 1.00 7.31
C TYR A 83 6.39 2.15 7.53
N SER A 84 5.71 2.16 8.69
CA SER A 84 4.65 3.11 9.05
C SER A 84 3.38 3.11 8.18
N CYS A 85 3.16 2.11 7.32
CA CYS A 85 1.98 2.09 6.45
C CYS A 85 0.65 2.02 7.20
N GLU A 86 0.70 1.47 8.41
CA GLU A 86 -0.42 1.39 9.35
C GLU A 86 -0.93 2.75 9.81
N THR A 87 -0.13 3.82 9.73
CA THR A 87 -0.52 5.17 10.16
C THR A 87 -0.94 6.10 9.02
N TRP A 88 -0.81 5.68 7.75
CA TRP A 88 -1.14 6.55 6.61
C TRP A 88 -2.64 6.84 6.48
N MET A 89 -3.50 5.90 6.91
CA MET A 89 -4.96 6.03 6.94
C MET A 89 -5.57 6.60 5.64
N THR A 90 -5.07 6.11 4.50
CA THR A 90 -5.52 6.51 3.15
C THR A 90 -5.52 5.30 2.20
N ASP A 91 -6.39 5.37 1.18
CA ASP A 91 -6.42 4.44 0.04
C ASP A 91 -5.52 4.87 -1.12
N SER A 92 -5.04 6.12 -1.13
CA SER A 92 -4.23 6.67 -2.21
C SER A 92 -2.77 6.20 -2.11
N LEU A 93 -2.53 4.95 -2.50
CA LEU A 93 -1.24 4.27 -2.39
C LEU A 93 -0.43 4.25 -3.70
N LYS A 94 -0.79 5.06 -4.70
CA LYS A 94 -0.21 5.00 -6.06
C LYS A 94 1.33 5.00 -6.09
N PRO A 95 2.05 5.89 -5.36
CA PRO A 95 3.51 5.89 -5.38
C PRO A 95 4.13 4.60 -4.82
N VAL A 96 3.50 4.04 -3.80
CA VAL A 96 3.93 2.79 -3.13
C VAL A 96 3.62 1.59 -4.01
N ASP A 97 2.44 1.58 -4.64
CA ASP A 97 1.98 0.49 -5.50
C ASP A 97 2.89 0.31 -6.71
N GLN A 98 3.31 1.41 -7.35
CA GLN A 98 4.26 1.36 -8.45
C GLN A 98 5.61 0.75 -8.03
N MET A 99 6.15 1.16 -6.88
CA MET A 99 7.41 0.63 -6.36
C MET A 99 7.28 -0.86 -5.98
N TYR A 100 6.20 -1.21 -5.29
CA TYR A 100 5.89 -2.58 -4.91
C TYR A 100 5.81 -3.49 -6.14
N GLN A 101 5.05 -3.09 -7.17
CA GLN A 101 4.89 -3.86 -8.40
C GLN A 101 6.20 -4.00 -9.18
N HIS A 102 7.00 -2.93 -9.30
CA HIS A 102 8.31 -3.01 -9.97
C HIS A 102 9.25 -3.97 -9.25
N THR A 103 9.32 -3.92 -7.92
CA THR A 103 10.22 -4.79 -7.16
C THR A 103 9.74 -6.25 -7.15
N LEU A 104 8.43 -6.48 -7.21
CA LEU A 104 7.85 -7.80 -7.41
C LEU A 104 8.16 -8.35 -8.82
N LYS A 105 8.11 -7.50 -9.85
CA LYS A 105 8.54 -7.86 -11.22
C LYS A 105 10.03 -8.16 -11.29
N ASP A 106 10.85 -7.36 -10.61
CA ASP A 106 12.29 -7.60 -10.46
C ASP A 106 12.54 -8.96 -9.78
N LEU A 107 11.77 -9.32 -8.75
CA LEU A 107 11.88 -10.59 -8.02
C LEU A 107 11.63 -11.81 -8.94
N VAL A 108 10.62 -11.75 -9.81
CA VAL A 108 10.30 -12.85 -10.75
C VAL A 108 11.19 -12.82 -12.00
N GLY A 109 11.77 -11.65 -12.33
CA GLY A 109 12.60 -11.48 -13.53
C GLY A 109 11.78 -11.21 -14.80
N VAL A 110 10.60 -10.59 -14.66
CA VAL A 110 9.72 -10.25 -15.80
C VAL A 110 9.80 -8.78 -16.18
N ARG A 111 9.34 -8.45 -17.39
CA ARG A 111 9.31 -7.07 -17.89
C ARG A 111 8.30 -6.23 -17.11
N TYR A 112 8.52 -4.92 -17.00
CA TYR A 112 7.60 -4.02 -16.28
C TYR A 112 6.22 -3.89 -16.91
N GLN A 113 6.11 -4.15 -18.22
CA GLN A 113 4.84 -4.17 -18.95
C GLN A 113 3.99 -5.42 -18.67
N THR A 114 4.57 -6.48 -18.08
CA THR A 114 3.81 -7.68 -17.74
C THR A 114 2.67 -7.33 -16.76
N PRO A 115 1.43 -7.77 -17.00
CA PRO A 115 0.30 -7.51 -16.11
C PRO A 115 0.58 -7.98 -14.68
N SER A 116 0.43 -7.09 -13.70
CA SER A 116 0.73 -7.39 -12.29
C SER A 116 -0.22 -8.46 -11.71
N ASP A 117 -1.45 -8.54 -12.22
CA ASP A 117 -2.46 -9.53 -11.80
C ASP A 117 -1.98 -10.97 -12.01
N LEU A 118 -1.31 -11.27 -13.14
CA LEU A 118 -0.72 -12.59 -13.38
C LEU A 118 0.33 -12.92 -12.33
N ILE A 119 1.17 -11.93 -11.99
CA ILE A 119 2.26 -12.11 -11.03
C ILE A 119 1.72 -12.38 -9.63
N TYR A 120 0.66 -11.68 -9.22
CA TYR A 120 0.01 -11.92 -7.93
C TYR A 120 -0.52 -13.36 -7.81
N VAL A 121 -1.11 -13.88 -8.88
CA VAL A 121 -1.65 -15.25 -8.90
C VAL A 121 -0.53 -16.29 -8.87
N GLU A 122 0.50 -16.14 -9.70
CA GLU A 122 1.62 -17.09 -9.77
C GLU A 122 2.45 -17.12 -8.49
N THR A 123 2.71 -15.95 -7.90
CA THR A 123 3.55 -15.86 -6.70
C THR A 123 2.78 -16.06 -5.39
N GLY A 124 1.45 -16.02 -5.45
CA GLY A 124 0.58 -15.98 -4.27
C GLY A 124 0.76 -14.73 -3.42
N ILE A 125 1.39 -13.67 -3.95
CA ILE A 125 1.64 -12.42 -3.25
C ILE A 125 0.45 -11.48 -3.50
N PRO A 126 -0.24 -10.99 -2.46
CA PRO A 126 -1.43 -10.15 -2.62
C PRO A 126 -1.09 -8.77 -3.19
N PRO A 127 -2.07 -8.08 -3.80
CA PRO A 127 -1.95 -6.66 -4.14
C PRO A 127 -1.61 -5.82 -2.91
N LEU A 128 -0.88 -4.72 -3.14
CA LEU A 128 -0.43 -3.83 -2.07
C LEU A 128 -1.60 -3.30 -1.22
N SER A 129 -2.68 -2.89 -1.87
CA SER A 129 -3.87 -2.32 -1.22
C SER A 129 -4.45 -3.24 -0.16
N ALA A 130 -4.55 -4.55 -0.45
CA ALA A 130 -5.02 -5.55 0.49
C ALA A 130 -4.05 -5.71 1.67
N ARG A 131 -2.74 -5.74 1.40
CA ARG A 131 -1.73 -5.88 2.45
C ARG A 131 -1.68 -4.68 3.39
N VAL A 132 -1.66 -3.46 2.84
CA VAL A 132 -1.67 -2.21 3.62
C VAL A 132 -2.99 -2.08 4.40
N GLY A 133 -4.12 -2.39 3.76
CA GLY A 133 -5.42 -2.39 4.42
C GLY A 133 -5.47 -3.37 5.61
N GLN A 134 -4.92 -4.58 5.48
CA GLN A 134 -4.83 -5.53 6.58
C GLN A 134 -3.99 -4.98 7.75
N MET A 135 -2.84 -4.35 7.44
CA MET A 135 -1.94 -3.79 8.46
C MET A 135 -2.61 -2.63 9.21
N GLN A 136 -3.24 -1.70 8.48
CA GLN A 136 -3.99 -0.59 9.05
C GLN A 136 -5.17 -1.07 9.91
N ARG A 137 -5.92 -2.07 9.44
CA ARG A 137 -7.03 -2.65 10.21
C ARG A 137 -6.53 -3.30 11.50
N ASN A 138 -5.47 -4.11 11.40
CA ASN A 138 -4.88 -4.76 12.57
C ASN A 138 -4.37 -3.73 13.59
N PHE A 139 -3.76 -2.64 13.12
CA PHE A 139 -3.33 -1.54 13.97
C PHE A 139 -4.51 -0.87 14.67
N LEU A 140 -5.58 -0.50 13.94
CA LEU A 140 -6.77 0.12 14.53
C LEU A 140 -7.46 -0.78 15.56
N MET A 141 -7.59 -2.07 15.28
CA MET A 141 -8.17 -3.03 16.23
C MET A 141 -7.33 -3.14 17.51
N LYS A 142 -6.00 -3.23 17.38
CA LYS A 142 -5.09 -3.25 18.53
C LYS A 142 -5.13 -1.94 19.31
N LEU A 143 -5.21 -0.82 18.61
CA LEU A 143 -5.30 0.51 19.20
C LEU A 143 -6.58 0.64 20.02
N GLN A 144 -7.73 0.25 19.46
CA GLN A 144 -9.02 0.28 20.15
C GLN A 144 -9.09 -0.68 21.35
N ALA A 145 -8.42 -1.83 21.26
CA ALA A 145 -8.34 -2.79 22.37
C ALA A 145 -7.36 -2.38 23.48
N SER A 146 -6.55 -1.32 23.28
CA SER A 146 -5.56 -0.90 24.26
C SER A 146 -6.20 -0.16 25.44
N THR A 147 -5.70 -0.40 26.65
CA THR A 147 -6.17 0.24 27.90
C THR A 147 -5.99 1.76 27.91
N HIS A 148 -5.07 2.28 27.10
CA HIS A 148 -4.76 3.71 27.00
C HIS A 148 -5.54 4.40 25.89
N PHE A 149 -6.41 3.70 25.15
CA PHE A 149 -7.16 4.32 24.07
C PHE A 149 -8.24 5.26 24.59
N GLU A 150 -8.96 4.83 25.63
CA GLU A 150 -10.07 5.58 26.21
C GLU A 150 -9.56 6.91 26.82
N GLY A 151 -10.16 8.02 26.39
CA GLY A 151 -9.76 9.37 26.80
C GLY A 151 -8.46 9.88 26.16
N SER A 152 -7.84 9.11 25.26
CA SER A 152 -6.61 9.53 24.60
C SER A 152 -6.84 10.66 23.58
N PRO A 153 -5.82 11.51 23.33
CA PRO A 153 -5.88 12.48 22.22
C PRO A 153 -6.11 11.81 20.86
N VAL A 154 -5.63 10.57 20.69
CA VAL A 154 -5.79 9.80 19.45
C VAL A 154 -7.24 9.38 19.24
N GLN A 155 -7.90 8.89 20.29
CA GLN A 155 -9.34 8.60 20.23
C GLN A 155 -10.13 9.85 19.84
N LYS A 156 -9.88 10.97 20.54
CA LYS A 156 -10.53 12.26 20.26
C LYS A 156 -10.33 12.69 18.80
N ALA A 157 -9.11 12.55 18.28
CA ALA A 157 -8.79 12.89 16.89
C ALA A 157 -9.53 12.01 15.87
N ILE A 158 -9.62 10.69 16.13
CA ILE A 158 -10.37 9.75 15.29
C ILE A 158 -11.86 10.07 15.32
N GLU A 159 -12.42 10.36 16.49
CA GLU A 159 -13.83 10.74 16.64
C GLU A 159 -14.14 12.02 15.86
N LEU A 160 -13.33 13.07 16.01
CA LEU A 160 -13.48 14.31 15.26
C LEU A 160 -13.38 14.08 13.75
N ALA A 161 -12.43 13.25 13.30
CA ALA A 161 -12.28 12.90 11.90
C ALA A 161 -13.52 12.21 11.31
N ARG A 162 -14.19 11.37 12.10
CA ARG A 162 -15.44 10.70 11.73
C ARG A 162 -16.63 11.64 11.74
N VAL A 163 -16.79 12.43 12.80
CA VAL A 163 -17.87 13.43 12.94
C VAL A 163 -17.86 14.42 11.79
N HIS A 164 -16.68 14.88 11.37
CA HIS A 164 -16.55 15.83 10.25
C HIS A 164 -16.45 15.16 8.88
N ALA A 165 -16.62 13.83 8.78
CA ALA A 165 -16.56 13.05 7.55
C ALA A 165 -15.35 13.40 6.67
N CYS A 166 -14.19 13.68 7.27
CA CYS A 166 -12.98 13.97 6.53
C CYS A 166 -12.50 12.71 5.77
N PRO A 167 -11.63 12.84 4.74
CA PRO A 167 -11.17 11.69 3.95
C PRO A 167 -10.61 10.54 4.81
N MET A 168 -9.88 10.87 5.87
CA MET A 168 -9.37 9.88 6.82
C MET A 168 -10.49 9.18 7.59
N GLY A 169 -11.49 9.93 8.07
CA GLY A 169 -12.63 9.38 8.82
C GLY A 169 -13.48 8.44 7.97
N GLN A 170 -13.80 8.85 6.73
CA GLN A 170 -14.52 8.00 5.77
C GLN A 170 -13.74 6.72 5.43
N TYR A 171 -12.42 6.84 5.28
CA TYR A 171 -11.54 5.70 5.03
C TYR A 171 -11.53 4.72 6.21
N ILE A 172 -11.41 5.22 7.44
CA ILE A 172 -11.45 4.39 8.66
C ILE A 172 -12.79 3.63 8.75
N GLU A 173 -13.92 4.29 8.48
CA GLU A 173 -15.23 3.63 8.51
C GLU A 173 -15.36 2.54 7.45
N LYS A 174 -14.90 2.81 6.23
CA LYS A 174 -14.84 1.81 5.16
C LYS A 174 -13.98 0.61 5.56
N LEU A 175 -12.79 0.87 6.13
CA LEU A 175 -11.83 -0.16 6.53
C LEU A 175 -12.35 -1.03 7.68
N LEU A 176 -13.05 -0.44 8.64
CA LEU A 176 -13.65 -1.15 9.76
C LEU A 176 -14.94 -1.91 9.35
N GLY A 177 -15.77 -1.30 8.50
CA GLY A 177 -17.04 -1.87 8.04
C GLY A 177 -16.91 -2.98 6.99
N SER A 178 -15.83 -3.00 6.20
CA SER A 178 -15.63 -3.96 5.11
C SER A 178 -14.37 -4.83 5.30
N PRO A 179 -14.39 -5.82 6.22
CA PRO A 179 -13.20 -6.64 6.52
C PRO A 179 -12.66 -7.44 5.33
N HIS A 180 -13.53 -7.78 4.37
CA HIS A 180 -13.16 -8.52 3.17
C HIS A 180 -12.23 -7.72 2.23
N LEU A 181 -12.36 -6.38 2.18
CA LEU A 181 -11.54 -5.51 1.33
C LEU A 181 -10.09 -5.43 1.80
N SER A 182 -9.85 -5.66 3.09
CA SER A 182 -8.51 -5.73 3.68
C SER A 182 -7.94 -7.14 3.68
N SER A 183 -8.68 -8.17 3.24
CA SER A 183 -8.20 -9.56 3.32
C SER A 183 -7.27 -9.90 2.15
N PRO A 184 -6.00 -10.26 2.40
CA PRO A 184 -5.08 -10.67 1.33
C PRO A 184 -5.59 -11.89 0.53
N VAL A 185 -6.27 -12.81 1.21
CA VAL A 185 -6.83 -14.04 0.59
C VAL A 185 -8.02 -13.72 -0.30
N ALA A 186 -8.91 -12.83 0.16
CA ALA A 186 -10.05 -12.39 -0.63
C ALA A 186 -9.57 -11.61 -1.87
N ALA A 187 -8.60 -10.72 -1.71
CA ALA A 187 -8.03 -9.96 -2.82
C ALA A 187 -7.37 -10.85 -3.88
N LEU A 188 -6.63 -11.89 -3.47
CA LEU A 188 -6.06 -12.86 -4.41
C LEU A 188 -7.16 -13.65 -5.14
N SER A 189 -8.23 -14.02 -4.43
CA SER A 189 -9.38 -14.70 -5.04
C SER A 189 -10.08 -13.82 -6.07
N GLU A 190 -10.23 -12.53 -5.79
CA GLU A 190 -10.80 -11.55 -6.71
C GLU A 190 -9.93 -11.38 -7.96
N VAL A 191 -8.61 -11.27 -7.80
CA VAL A 191 -7.66 -11.22 -8.94
C VAL A 191 -7.80 -12.47 -9.80
N LYS A 192 -7.86 -13.67 -9.18
CA LYS A 192 -8.08 -14.93 -9.90
C LYS A 192 -9.40 -14.93 -10.67
N ALA A 193 -10.48 -14.43 -10.07
CA ALA A 193 -11.78 -14.31 -10.73
C ALA A 193 -11.73 -13.37 -11.93
N ARG A 194 -11.04 -12.21 -11.81
CA ARG A 194 -10.86 -11.27 -12.93
C ARG A 194 -10.13 -11.90 -14.10
N ILE A 195 -9.04 -12.64 -13.84
CA ILE A 195 -8.29 -13.32 -14.90
C ILE A 195 -9.17 -14.35 -15.60
N ARG A 196 -9.91 -15.19 -14.85
CA ARG A 196 -10.83 -16.18 -15.42
C ARG A 196 -11.91 -15.54 -16.30
N GLY A 197 -12.54 -14.47 -15.81
CA GLY A 197 -13.54 -13.73 -16.60
C GLY A 197 -12.99 -13.12 -17.89
N HIS A 198 -11.73 -12.69 -17.91
CA HIS A 198 -11.08 -12.23 -19.15
C HIS A 198 -10.77 -13.38 -20.12
N SER A 199 -10.42 -14.56 -19.60
CA SER A 199 -10.22 -15.77 -20.42
C SER A 199 -11.51 -16.20 -21.11
N ASP A 200 -12.64 -16.12 -20.41
CA ASP A 200 -13.95 -16.50 -20.95
C ASP A 200 -14.40 -15.54 -22.07
N VAL A 201 -14.16 -14.24 -21.92
CA VAL A 201 -14.45 -13.23 -22.96
C VAL A 201 -13.50 -13.36 -24.16
N ALA A 202 -12.22 -13.68 -23.94
CA ALA A 202 -11.26 -13.90 -25.02
C ALA A 202 -11.56 -15.19 -25.82
N ALA A 203 -12.01 -16.26 -25.15
CA ALA A 203 -12.42 -17.50 -25.80
C ALA A 203 -13.64 -17.32 -26.70
N LEU A 204 -14.61 -16.49 -26.27
CA LEU A 204 -15.77 -16.11 -27.06
C LEU A 204 -15.40 -15.24 -28.28
N ALA A 205 -14.35 -14.42 -28.19
CA ALA A 205 -13.91 -13.56 -29.30
C ALA A 205 -13.12 -14.29 -30.40
N THR A 206 -12.55 -15.47 -30.10
CA THR A 206 -11.77 -16.27 -31.07
C THR A 206 -12.57 -17.37 -31.77
N GLY A 207 -13.84 -17.55 -31.44
CA GLY A 207 -14.69 -18.61 -31.99
C GLY A 207 -15.83 -18.08 -32.85
N GLU A 208 -15.55 -17.68 -34.10
CA GLU A 208 -16.45 -17.86 -35.27
C GLU A 208 -15.78 -17.34 -36.55
N ALA A 209 -15.03 -18.21 -37.23
CA ALA A 209 -14.81 -18.13 -38.67
C ALA A 209 -15.46 -19.36 -39.30
N GLN A 210 -16.70 -19.22 -39.75
CA GLN A 210 -17.40 -20.24 -40.53
C GLN A 210 -16.63 -20.55 -41.82
N PRO A 211 -16.39 -21.83 -42.18
CA PRO A 211 -15.84 -22.15 -43.49
C PRO A 211 -16.89 -21.86 -44.57
N ALA A 212 -16.44 -21.20 -45.64
CA ALA A 212 -17.26 -20.83 -46.80
C ALA A 212 -17.88 -22.06 -47.49
N PRO A 213 -19.12 -21.97 -48.00
CA PRO A 213 -19.77 -23.10 -48.66
C PRO A 213 -19.13 -23.40 -50.02
N GLU A 214 -18.75 -24.67 -50.18
CA GLU A 214 -18.21 -25.27 -51.38
C GLU A 214 -19.26 -25.22 -52.51
N ARG A 215 -18.92 -24.59 -53.64
CA ARG A 215 -19.78 -24.54 -54.84
C ARG A 215 -19.83 -25.94 -55.49
N ALA A 216 -20.95 -26.62 -55.36
CA ALA A 216 -21.27 -27.78 -56.20
C ALA A 216 -21.48 -27.33 -57.66
N ARG A 217 -20.84 -28.05 -58.58
CA ARG A 217 -21.10 -28.00 -60.02
C ARG A 217 -22.32 -28.83 -60.38
#